data_AF-U5CM28-F1
#
_entry.id   AF-U5CM28-F1
#
_cell.length_a   1.000
_cell.length_b   1.000
_cell.length_c   1.000
_cell.angle_alpha   90.00
_cell.angle_beta   90.00
_cell.angle_gamma   90.00
#
_symmetry.space_group_name_H-M   'P 1'
#
loop_
_entity.id
_entity.type
_entity.pdbx_description
1 polymer ?
#
loop_
_entity_poly.entity_id
_entity_poly.type
_entity_poly.pdbx_seq_one_letter_code
_entity_poly.pdbx_strand_id
1 'polypeptide(L)'
;MSTNWGRLIACLFYFIYSKSPKKELIKMDFKSFSFPGESPQSPTAKILLGLAAFLLYLFLTAWLFVPLIKTFQLLSQLNPQTNTKIDFTPIKQMYANPLLSLKELTNPTVLKAYLIFLAISIPTIIVLVILAKSTDYKGHGIKYLRDDGTHGTANWMTVQEAKKILGIGTNKGLILGRIGSKVVTLPPDSFLNRNVAVFGSPGSMKSRAYIRTNICSWQKKGRAW
;
A
#
# COMPACT_ATOMS: atom_id res chain seq x y z
N MET A 1 45.21 -7.76 -47.78
CA MET A 1 44.44 -8.87 -47.16
C MET A 1 44.43 -8.61 -45.66
N SER A 2 43.31 -8.09 -45.12
CA SER A 2 42.21 -8.85 -44.47
C SER A 2 42.57 -9.13 -43.01
N THR A 3 41.85 -8.77 -41.94
CA THR A 3 40.45 -8.32 -41.71
C THR A 3 40.38 -8.04 -40.20
N ASN A 4 40.18 -6.84 -39.64
CA ASN A 4 38.98 -5.99 -39.56
C ASN A 4 37.73 -6.60 -38.90
N TRP A 5 37.88 -7.22 -37.72
CA TRP A 5 36.77 -7.70 -36.87
C TRP A 5 36.36 -6.77 -35.72
N GLY A 6 37.13 -5.71 -35.41
CA GLY A 6 36.79 -4.78 -34.30
C GLY A 6 35.83 -3.64 -34.67
N ARG A 7 35.65 -3.34 -35.96
CA ARG A 7 34.83 -2.20 -36.44
C ARG A 7 33.34 -2.52 -36.64
N LEU A 8 32.95 -3.79 -36.59
CA LEU A 8 31.55 -4.21 -36.81
C LEU A 8 30.68 -4.16 -35.55
N ILE A 9 31.29 -4.25 -34.35
CA ILE A 9 30.54 -4.14 -33.08
C ILE A 9 30.24 -2.67 -32.73
N ALA A 10 31.10 -1.74 -33.14
CA ALA A 10 30.88 -0.30 -32.94
C ALA A 10 29.83 0.29 -33.90
N CYS A 11 29.66 -0.27 -35.12
CA CYS A 11 28.65 0.20 -36.07
C CYS A 11 27.22 -0.26 -35.72
N LEU A 12 27.05 -1.38 -35.00
CA LEU A 12 25.71 -1.83 -34.58
C LEU A 12 25.17 -1.06 -33.37
N PHE A 13 26.04 -0.49 -32.53
CA PHE A 13 25.59 0.37 -31.41
C PHE A 13 25.34 1.82 -31.83
N TYR A 14 26.01 2.31 -32.88
CA TYR A 14 25.85 3.68 -33.35
C TYR A 14 24.59 3.91 -34.23
N PHE A 15 23.92 2.83 -34.66
CA PHE A 15 22.73 2.93 -35.52
C PHE A 15 21.39 3.08 -34.76
N ILE A 16 21.39 2.96 -33.43
CA ILE A 16 20.15 3.06 -32.62
C ILE A 16 19.91 4.47 -32.04
N TYR A 17 20.86 5.41 -32.13
CA TYR A 17 20.74 6.74 -31.52
C TYR A 17 20.45 7.90 -32.49
N SER A 18 19.87 7.60 -33.67
CA SER A 18 19.42 8.63 -34.62
C SER A 18 17.98 8.35 -35.07
N LYS A 19 17.03 8.52 -34.14
CA LYS A 19 15.64 8.88 -34.44
C LYS A 19 14.91 9.22 -33.13
N SER A 20 14.86 10.51 -32.81
CA SER A 20 13.69 11.04 -32.12
C SER A 20 12.79 11.60 -33.22
N PRO A 21 11.58 11.07 -33.39
CA PRO A 21 10.46 11.89 -32.94
C PRO A 21 9.27 11.08 -32.39
N LYS A 22 8.41 11.83 -31.68
CA LYS A 22 7.03 11.55 -31.25
C LYS A 22 6.83 10.88 -29.88
N LYS A 23 6.44 11.78 -28.98
CA LYS A 23 5.43 11.63 -27.92
C LYS A 23 4.54 10.38 -28.10
N GLU A 24 4.71 9.40 -27.22
CA GLU A 24 3.61 8.60 -26.70
C GLU A 24 3.79 8.42 -25.20
N LEU A 25 2.76 8.85 -24.47
CA LEU A 25 2.58 8.67 -23.04
C LEU A 25 2.29 7.19 -22.79
N ILE A 26 3.32 6.41 -22.48
CA ILE A 26 3.12 5.11 -21.83
C ILE A 26 2.76 5.40 -20.38
N LYS A 27 1.46 5.53 -20.15
CA LYS A 27 0.84 5.46 -18.82
C LYS A 27 1.05 4.00 -18.35
N MET A 28 2.13 3.75 -17.62
CA MET A 28 2.29 2.49 -16.89
C MET A 28 1.30 2.53 -15.72
N ASP A 29 0.11 2.01 -15.98
CA ASP A 29 -0.89 1.72 -14.96
C ASP A 29 -0.38 0.54 -14.13
N PHE A 30 0.18 0.85 -12.96
CA PHE A 30 0.61 -0.13 -11.97
C PHE A 30 -0.63 -0.65 -11.22
N LYS A 31 -1.48 -1.38 -11.94
CA LYS A 31 -2.72 -1.99 -11.42
C LYS A 31 -2.81 -3.50 -11.70
N SER A 32 -1.67 -4.19 -11.61
CA SER A 32 -1.60 -5.64 -11.73
C SER A 32 -0.76 -6.27 -10.63
N PHE A 33 -1.19 -6.07 -9.39
CA PHE A 33 -0.91 -7.05 -8.33
C PHE A 33 -2.12 -7.15 -7.41
N SER A 34 -3.23 -7.57 -8.01
CA SER A 34 -4.41 -8.02 -7.28
C SER A 34 -4.31 -9.54 -7.14
N PHE A 35 -4.52 -10.01 -5.91
CA PHE A 35 -4.58 -11.41 -5.52
C PHE A 35 -5.42 -12.24 -6.52
N PRO A 36 -5.01 -13.48 -6.81
CA PRO A 36 -5.70 -14.31 -7.79
C PRO A 36 -7.05 -14.76 -7.18
N GLY A 37 -8.15 -14.28 -7.77
CA GLY A 37 -9.47 -14.84 -7.51
C GLY A 37 -10.60 -13.84 -7.24
N GLU A 38 -10.77 -12.80 -8.05
CA GLU A 38 -12.09 -12.15 -8.17
C GLU A 38 -12.42 -11.95 -9.65
N SER A 39 -13.14 -12.92 -10.23
CA SER A 39 -13.83 -12.76 -11.50
C SER A 39 -14.79 -11.55 -11.43
N PRO A 40 -15.10 -10.85 -12.53
CA PRO A 40 -16.06 -9.74 -12.54
C PRO A 40 -17.48 -10.29 -12.30
N GLN A 41 -17.82 -10.52 -11.04
CA GLN A 41 -19.14 -10.96 -10.64
C GLN A 41 -20.06 -9.75 -10.58
N SER A 42 -21.20 -9.86 -11.26
CA SER A 42 -22.26 -8.86 -11.32
C SER A 42 -22.64 -8.36 -9.92
N PRO A 43 -23.13 -7.12 -9.76
CA PRO A 43 -23.55 -6.58 -8.47
C PRO A 43 -24.55 -7.50 -7.73
N THR A 44 -25.36 -8.24 -8.49
CA THR A 44 -26.30 -9.24 -7.98
C THR A 44 -25.63 -10.46 -7.33
N ALA A 45 -24.49 -10.92 -7.87
CA ALA A 45 -23.79 -12.09 -7.35
C ALA A 45 -23.06 -11.80 -6.02
N LYS A 46 -22.53 -10.58 -5.83
CA LYS A 46 -21.94 -10.16 -4.54
C LYS A 46 -22.96 -10.09 -3.41
N ILE A 47 -24.16 -9.59 -3.71
CA ILE A 47 -25.27 -9.54 -2.75
C ILE A 47 -25.71 -10.97 -2.39
N LEU A 48 -25.84 -11.85 -3.38
CA LEU A 48 -26.22 -13.25 -3.17
C LEU A 48 -25.18 -14.00 -2.32
N LEU A 49 -23.89 -13.79 -2.59
CA LEU A 49 -22.80 -14.39 -1.81
C LEU A 49 -22.82 -13.91 -0.35
N GLY A 50 -23.02 -12.61 -0.14
CA GLY A 50 -23.13 -12.02 1.20
C GLY A 50 -24.34 -12.55 1.98
N LEU A 51 -25.49 -12.69 1.32
CA LEU A 51 -26.70 -13.25 1.92
C LEU A 51 -26.50 -14.73 2.28
N ALA A 52 -25.90 -15.52 1.39
CA ALA A 52 -25.58 -16.93 1.67
C ALA A 52 -24.62 -17.07 2.86
N ALA A 53 -23.58 -16.23 2.95
CA ALA A 53 -22.66 -16.20 4.08
C ALA A 53 -23.35 -15.82 5.40
N PHE A 54 -24.29 -14.87 5.36
CA PHE A 54 -25.09 -14.47 6.51
C PHE A 54 -26.01 -15.59 7.00
N LEU A 55 -26.69 -16.30 6.09
CA LEU A 55 -27.52 -17.45 6.44
C LEU A 55 -26.68 -18.59 7.04
N LEU A 56 -25.51 -18.85 6.48
CA LEU A 56 -24.58 -19.86 7.00
C LEU A 56 -24.10 -19.48 8.40
N TYR A 57 -23.76 -18.21 8.63
CA TYR A 57 -23.42 -17.70 9.95
C TYR A 57 -24.54 -17.95 10.97
N LEU A 58 -25.78 -17.57 10.66
CA LEU A 58 -26.93 -17.77 11.55
C LEU A 58 -27.18 -19.25 11.87
N PHE A 59 -27.01 -20.12 10.88
CA PHE A 59 -27.14 -21.56 11.07
C PHE A 59 -26.04 -22.12 11.99
N LEU A 60 -24.80 -21.70 11.78
CA LEU A 60 -23.65 -22.13 12.58
C LEU A 60 -23.78 -21.67 14.04
N THR A 61 -24.18 -20.42 14.27
CA THR A 61 -24.38 -19.88 15.62
C THR A 61 -25.57 -20.53 16.32
N ALA A 62 -26.66 -20.80 15.61
CA ALA A 62 -27.81 -21.51 16.16
C ALA A 62 -27.43 -22.94 16.60
N TRP A 63 -26.68 -23.67 15.76
CA TRP A 63 -26.25 -25.03 16.06
C TRP A 63 -25.32 -25.10 17.28
N LEU A 64 -24.40 -24.14 17.43
CA LEU A 64 -23.44 -24.13 18.54
C LEU A 64 -24.04 -23.62 19.85
N PHE A 65 -24.81 -22.54 19.81
CA PHE A 65 -25.22 -21.83 21.04
C PHE A 65 -26.56 -22.28 21.63
N VAL A 66 -27.48 -22.84 20.84
CA VAL A 66 -28.78 -23.29 21.35
C VAL A 66 -28.65 -24.45 22.35
N PRO A 67 -27.85 -25.51 22.08
CA PRO A 67 -27.62 -26.56 23.07
C PRO A 67 -26.96 -26.02 24.33
N LEU A 68 -26.06 -25.03 24.19
CA LEU A 68 -25.40 -24.36 25.32
C LEU A 68 -26.43 -23.63 26.21
N ILE A 69 -27.34 -22.84 25.63
CA ILE A 69 -28.41 -22.16 26.39
C ILE A 69 -29.27 -23.18 27.15
N LYS A 70 -29.59 -24.32 26.53
CA LYS A 70 -30.32 -25.41 27.19
C LYS A 70 -29.53 -26.04 28.34
N THR A 71 -28.23 -26.24 28.19
CA THR A 71 -27.39 -26.72 29.29
C THR A 71 -27.39 -25.77 30.47
N PHE A 72 -27.31 -24.46 30.22
CA PHE A 72 -27.38 -23.44 31.26
C PHE A 72 -28.74 -23.42 31.96
N GLN A 73 -29.84 -23.52 31.21
CA GLN A 73 -31.19 -23.59 31.79
C GLN A 73 -31.36 -24.83 32.67
N LEU A 74 -30.87 -25.98 32.22
CA LEU A 74 -30.94 -27.23 32.98
C LEU A 74 -30.07 -27.17 34.25
N LEU A 75 -28.91 -26.51 34.17
CA LEU A 75 -28.03 -26.25 35.31
C LEU A 75 -28.67 -25.27 36.31
N SER A 76 -29.33 -24.21 35.83
CA SER A 76 -30.03 -23.23 36.68
C SER A 76 -31.27 -23.79 37.36
N GLN A 77 -31.82 -24.91 36.89
CA GLN A 77 -32.94 -25.62 37.50
C GLN A 77 -32.50 -26.63 38.56
N LEU A 78 -31.19 -26.79 38.80
CA LEU A 78 -30.68 -27.64 39.86
C LEU A 78 -30.96 -27.01 41.22
N ASN A 79 -31.97 -27.54 41.90
CA ASN A 79 -32.20 -27.26 43.31
C ASN A 79 -31.16 -28.07 44.12
N PRO A 80 -30.41 -27.49 45.06
CA PRO A 80 -29.33 -28.19 45.79
C PRO A 80 -29.77 -29.42 46.62
N GLN A 81 -31.06 -29.77 46.63
CA GLN A 81 -31.61 -30.86 47.44
C GLN A 81 -32.05 -32.11 46.66
N THR A 82 -31.92 -32.16 45.32
CA THR A 82 -32.30 -33.37 44.55
C THR A 82 -31.08 -33.97 43.85
N ASN A 83 -30.66 -35.16 44.31
CA ASN A 83 -29.65 -36.02 43.67
C ASN A 83 -30.20 -36.67 42.38
N THR A 84 -30.75 -35.87 41.47
CA THR A 84 -31.14 -36.34 40.14
C THR A 84 -29.93 -36.25 39.21
N LYS A 85 -29.42 -37.42 38.81
CA LYS A 85 -28.39 -37.56 37.79
C LYS A 85 -28.79 -36.76 36.55
N ILE A 86 -27.93 -35.84 36.10
CA ILE A 86 -28.20 -35.01 34.92
C ILE A 86 -28.07 -35.88 33.68
N ASP A 87 -29.17 -36.06 32.95
CA ASP A 87 -29.14 -36.78 31.68
C ASP A 87 -28.70 -35.83 30.56
N PHE A 88 -27.46 -36.01 30.09
CA PHE A 88 -26.87 -35.25 28.99
C PHE A 88 -27.22 -35.78 27.58
N THR A 89 -27.97 -36.88 27.51
CA THR A 89 -28.45 -37.51 26.27
C THR A 89 -29.13 -36.53 25.29
N PRO A 90 -30.08 -35.66 25.71
CA PRO A 90 -30.72 -34.70 24.81
C PRO A 90 -29.74 -33.66 24.25
N ILE A 91 -28.74 -33.23 25.03
CA ILE A 91 -27.73 -32.25 24.61
C ILE A 91 -26.83 -32.86 23.54
N LYS A 92 -26.38 -34.11 23.75
CA LYS A 92 -25.57 -34.84 22.77
C LYS A 92 -26.32 -35.05 21.46
N GLN A 93 -27.61 -35.32 21.53
CA GLN A 93 -28.48 -35.48 20.35
C GLN A 93 -28.71 -34.16 19.60
N MET A 94 -28.75 -33.02 20.31
CA MET A 94 -28.84 -31.70 19.68
C MET A 94 -27.56 -31.34 18.91
N TYR A 95 -26.38 -31.70 19.42
CA TYR A 95 -25.14 -31.52 18.67
C TYR A 95 -25.04 -32.44 17.45
N ALA A 96 -25.54 -33.68 17.56
CA ALA A 96 -25.57 -34.63 16.45
C ALA A 96 -26.56 -34.24 15.34
N ASN A 97 -27.69 -33.59 15.69
CA ASN A 97 -28.75 -33.23 14.75
C ASN A 97 -29.03 -31.71 14.76
N PRO A 98 -28.52 -30.94 13.78
CA PRO A 98 -28.65 -29.48 13.76
C PRO A 98 -30.10 -28.99 13.57
N LEU A 99 -30.98 -29.85 13.05
CA LEU A 99 -32.40 -29.52 12.90
C LEU A 99 -33.15 -29.52 14.25
N LEU A 100 -32.71 -30.31 15.23
CA LEU A 100 -33.31 -30.31 16.57
C LEU A 100 -33.02 -29.01 17.30
N SER A 101 -31.81 -28.44 17.14
CA SER A 101 -31.50 -27.10 17.66
C SER A 101 -32.43 -26.05 17.07
N LEU A 102 -32.72 -26.09 15.76
CA LEU A 102 -33.64 -25.14 15.12
C LEU A 102 -35.08 -25.27 15.63
N LYS A 103 -35.53 -26.50 15.89
CA LYS A 103 -36.86 -26.72 16.49
C LYS A 103 -36.93 -26.13 17.89
N GLU A 104 -35.85 -26.24 18.67
CA GLU A 104 -35.80 -25.74 20.05
C GLU A 104 -35.80 -24.20 20.14
N LEU A 105 -35.41 -23.49 19.07
CA LEU A 105 -35.54 -22.03 18.96
C LEU A 105 -36.99 -21.55 19.02
N THR A 106 -38.00 -22.41 18.78
CA THR A 106 -39.41 -22.00 18.86
C THR A 106 -39.86 -21.71 20.29
N ASN A 107 -39.10 -22.14 21.31
CA ASN A 107 -39.40 -21.86 22.70
C ASN A 107 -39.09 -20.38 23.04
N PRO A 108 -40.04 -19.62 23.60
CA PRO A 108 -39.90 -18.17 23.78
C PRO A 108 -38.76 -17.80 24.73
N THR A 109 -38.47 -18.64 25.72
CA THR A 109 -37.36 -18.43 26.67
C THR A 109 -35.99 -18.61 25.99
N VAL A 110 -35.85 -19.63 25.15
CA VAL A 110 -34.60 -19.92 24.42
C VAL A 110 -34.38 -18.88 23.33
N LEU A 111 -35.44 -18.47 22.63
CA LEU A 111 -35.40 -17.43 21.61
C LEU A 111 -34.90 -16.09 22.16
N LYS A 112 -35.45 -15.61 23.29
CA LYS A 112 -35.02 -14.35 23.91
C LYS A 112 -33.54 -14.38 24.28
N ALA A 113 -33.07 -15.47 24.88
CA ALA A 113 -31.66 -15.64 25.24
C ALA A 113 -30.75 -15.66 24.00
N TYR A 114 -31.17 -16.34 22.93
CA TYR A 114 -30.44 -16.38 21.67
C TYR A 114 -30.33 -15.00 20.99
N LEU A 115 -31.40 -14.20 21.01
CA LEU A 115 -31.38 -12.83 20.44
C LEU A 115 -30.40 -11.91 21.18
N ILE A 116 -30.33 -12.01 22.51
CA ILE A 116 -29.36 -11.25 23.32
C ILE A 116 -27.92 -11.66 22.94
N PHE A 117 -27.67 -12.97 22.80
CA PHE A 117 -26.37 -13.48 22.38
C PHE A 117 -25.98 -12.97 20.98
N LEU A 118 -26.92 -13.00 20.04
CA LEU A 118 -26.70 -12.55 18.67
C LEU A 118 -26.34 -11.05 18.63
N ALA A 119 -27.03 -10.22 19.42
CA ALA A 119 -26.74 -8.79 19.54
C ALA A 119 -25.33 -8.48 20.07
N ILE A 120 -24.76 -9.34 20.92
CA ILE A 120 -23.39 -9.20 21.44
C ILE A 120 -22.37 -9.78 20.45
N SER A 121 -22.67 -10.91 19.80
CA SER A 121 -21.73 -11.59 18.90
C SER A 121 -21.36 -10.75 17.67
N ILE A 122 -22.33 -10.04 17.08
CA ILE A 122 -22.12 -9.22 15.87
C ILE A 122 -21.06 -8.11 16.08
N PRO A 123 -21.18 -7.22 17.08
CA PRO A 123 -20.18 -6.18 17.30
C PRO A 123 -18.81 -6.74 17.68
N THR A 124 -18.75 -7.83 18.45
CA THR A 124 -17.48 -8.50 18.78
C THR A 124 -16.75 -8.99 17.52
N ILE A 125 -17.46 -9.61 16.57
CA ILE A 125 -16.88 -10.06 15.31
C ILE A 125 -16.45 -8.86 14.45
N ILE A 126 -17.24 -7.78 14.39
CA ILE A 126 -16.87 -6.57 13.64
C ILE A 126 -15.59 -5.96 14.19
N VAL A 127 -15.47 -5.80 15.51
CA VAL A 127 -14.26 -5.29 16.16
C VAL A 127 -13.07 -6.22 15.90
N LEU A 128 -13.27 -7.54 15.96
CA LEU A 128 -12.23 -8.53 15.67
C LEU A 128 -11.75 -8.44 14.21
N VAL A 129 -12.67 -8.26 13.25
CA VAL A 129 -12.32 -8.08 11.83
C VAL A 129 -11.57 -6.78 11.60
N ILE A 130 -11.99 -5.69 12.25
CA ILE A 130 -11.27 -4.39 12.19
C ILE A 130 -9.86 -4.55 12.76
N LEU A 131 -9.71 -5.25 13.88
CA LEU A 131 -8.41 -5.50 14.51
C LEU A 131 -7.55 -6.44 13.66
N ALA A 132 -8.12 -7.49 13.06
CA ALA A 132 -7.39 -8.38 12.17
C ALA A 132 -6.91 -7.67 10.90
N LYS A 133 -7.74 -6.77 10.34
CA LYS A 133 -7.34 -5.93 9.20
C LYS A 133 -6.34 -4.84 9.60
N SER A 134 -6.37 -4.35 10.83
CA SER A 134 -5.37 -3.41 11.33
C SER A 134 -4.05 -4.10 11.67
N THR A 135 -4.06 -5.38 12.06
CA THR A 135 -2.84 -6.15 12.29
C THR A 135 -2.15 -6.56 10.99
N ASP A 136 -2.87 -6.64 9.88
CA ASP A 136 -2.31 -6.79 8.53
C ASP A 136 -1.63 -5.51 8.02
N TYR A 137 -1.62 -4.45 8.82
CA TYR A 137 -0.79 -3.27 8.64
C TYR A 137 0.63 -3.46 9.21
N LYS A 138 1.03 -4.69 9.57
CA LYS A 138 2.42 -5.03 9.95
C LYS A 138 3.35 -5.32 8.76
N GLY A 139 3.07 -4.69 7.62
CA GLY A 139 4.06 -4.32 6.61
C GLY A 139 4.72 -2.98 6.89
N HIS A 140 4.79 -2.56 8.17
CA HIS A 140 5.48 -1.34 8.62
C HIS A 140 7.01 -1.47 8.51
N GLY A 141 7.51 -1.67 7.29
CA GLY A 141 8.59 -0.80 6.85
C GLY A 141 8.06 0.63 6.95
N ILE A 142 8.87 1.52 7.52
CA ILE A 142 8.61 2.96 7.66
C ILE A 142 7.71 3.43 6.50
N LYS A 143 6.46 3.80 6.81
CA LYS A 143 5.61 4.45 5.80
C LYS A 143 6.21 5.83 5.62
N TYR A 144 7.21 5.92 4.73
CA TYR A 144 7.66 7.19 4.21
C TYR A 144 6.42 7.84 3.64
N LEU A 145 5.85 8.79 4.37
CA LEU A 145 5.01 9.79 3.75
C LEU A 145 5.91 10.36 2.66
N ARG A 146 5.62 10.04 1.40
CA ARG A 146 6.46 10.44 0.25
C ARG A 146 6.70 11.95 0.22
N ASP A 147 5.85 12.70 0.92
CA ASP A 147 5.77 14.15 0.96
C ASP A 147 6.05 14.74 2.35
N ASP A 148 6.31 13.92 3.38
CA ASP A 148 6.60 14.43 4.74
C ASP A 148 8.09 14.29 5.05
N GLY A 149 8.84 15.34 4.72
CA GLY A 149 10.29 15.44 4.91
C GLY A 149 10.72 15.66 6.37
N THR A 150 9.80 15.49 7.33
CA THR A 150 9.99 15.72 8.77
C THR A 150 11.09 14.84 9.40
N HIS A 151 11.49 13.76 8.72
CA HIS A 151 12.56 12.86 9.16
C HIS A 151 13.89 13.04 8.42
N GLY A 152 14.18 14.21 7.86
CA GLY A 152 15.48 14.50 7.23
C GLY A 152 15.77 13.66 5.98
N THR A 153 14.73 13.16 5.33
CA THR A 153 14.86 12.36 4.09
C THR A 153 15.00 13.30 2.90
N ALA A 154 16.09 13.16 2.15
CA ALA A 154 16.28 13.92 0.92
C ALA A 154 15.31 13.41 -0.17
N ASN A 155 14.47 14.31 -0.68
CA ASN A 155 13.61 14.02 -1.84
C ASN A 155 14.10 14.82 -3.06
N TRP A 156 13.76 14.32 -4.25
CA TRP A 156 14.02 15.02 -5.50
C TRP A 156 13.14 16.26 -5.60
N MET A 157 13.78 17.41 -5.75
CA MET A 157 13.09 18.69 -5.92
C MET A 157 12.31 18.73 -7.24
N THR A 158 11.05 19.20 -7.18
CA THR A 158 10.24 19.38 -8.38
C THR A 158 10.72 20.58 -9.21
N VAL A 159 10.42 20.62 -10.51
CA VAL A 159 10.79 21.76 -11.37
C VAL A 159 10.17 23.08 -10.90
N GLN A 160 9.02 23.03 -10.22
CA GLN A 160 8.37 24.23 -9.67
C GLN A 160 9.11 24.78 -8.45
N GLU A 161 9.55 23.92 -7.54
CA GLU A 161 10.38 24.31 -6.38
C GLU A 161 11.76 24.77 -6.83
N ALA A 162 12.34 24.10 -7.82
CA ALA A 162 13.61 24.49 -8.42
C ALA A 162 13.57 25.94 -8.94
N LYS A 163 12.45 26.38 -9.53
CA LYS A 163 12.30 27.77 -9.99
C LYS A 163 12.24 28.80 -8.86
N LYS A 164 11.81 28.41 -7.66
CA LYS A 164 11.74 29.32 -6.51
C LYS A 164 13.13 29.59 -5.92
N ILE A 165 14.01 28.59 -5.95
CA ILE A 165 15.32 28.64 -5.28
C ILE A 165 16.46 28.88 -6.28
N LEU A 166 16.37 28.33 -7.49
CA LEU A 166 17.38 28.42 -8.55
C LEU A 166 16.94 29.36 -9.68
N GLY A 167 17.90 30.05 -10.28
CA GLY A 167 17.69 30.87 -11.47
C GLY A 167 17.64 30.02 -12.72
N ILE A 168 16.47 29.91 -13.35
CA ILE A 168 16.32 29.19 -14.62
C ILE A 168 16.30 30.19 -15.79
N GLY A 169 17.36 30.19 -16.60
CA GLY A 169 17.50 31.05 -17.79
C GLY A 169 18.05 32.46 -17.51
N THR A 170 18.29 32.80 -16.25
CA THR A 170 18.83 34.13 -15.86
C THR A 170 20.34 34.25 -16.15
N ASN A 171 21.06 33.13 -16.27
CA ASN A 171 22.52 33.06 -16.49
C ASN A 171 23.39 33.81 -15.45
N LYS A 172 22.79 34.26 -14.34
CA LYS A 172 23.44 35.00 -13.26
C LYS A 172 23.77 34.06 -12.10
N GLY A 173 25.00 34.16 -11.59
CA GLY A 173 25.51 33.28 -10.53
C GLY A 173 26.26 32.03 -11.03
N LEU A 174 26.36 31.01 -10.19
CA LEU A 174 27.10 29.76 -10.41
C LEU A 174 26.30 28.80 -11.30
N ILE A 175 26.89 28.25 -12.37
CA ILE A 175 26.18 27.36 -13.30
C ILE A 175 26.19 25.93 -12.74
N LEU A 176 25.00 25.36 -12.51
CA LEU A 176 24.86 23.97 -12.04
C LEU A 176 24.62 23.00 -13.19
N GLY A 177 23.92 23.43 -14.25
CA GLY A 177 23.60 22.58 -15.38
C GLY A 177 22.48 23.14 -16.25
N ARG A 178 21.65 22.25 -16.82
CA ARG A 178 20.54 22.60 -17.71
C ARG A 178 19.34 21.70 -17.45
N ILE A 179 18.16 22.30 -17.37
CA ILE A 179 16.88 21.58 -17.39
C ILE A 179 16.22 21.85 -18.74
N GLY A 180 16.04 20.81 -19.55
CA GLY A 180 15.46 20.93 -20.89
C GLY A 180 16.32 21.81 -21.79
N SER A 181 15.84 23.01 -22.14
CA SER A 181 16.57 24.01 -22.95
C SER A 181 17.25 25.14 -22.16
N LYS A 182 16.99 25.23 -20.85
CA LYS A 182 17.35 26.40 -20.04
C LYS A 182 18.49 26.09 -19.07
N VAL A 183 19.46 27.00 -19.00
CA VAL A 183 20.57 26.93 -18.04
C VAL A 183 20.01 27.13 -16.63
N VAL A 184 20.46 26.31 -15.69
CA VAL A 184 20.15 26.41 -14.27
C VAL A 184 21.35 27.00 -13.56
N THR A 185 21.14 28.11 -12.88
CA THR A 185 22.16 28.80 -12.10
C THR A 185 21.73 28.94 -10.66
N LEU A 186 22.70 28.88 -9.75
CA LEU A 186 22.52 29.28 -8.37
C LEU A 186 22.74 30.81 -8.28
N PRO A 187 21.71 31.61 -7.96
CA PRO A 187 21.85 33.05 -7.82
C PRO A 187 22.85 33.42 -6.71
N PRO A 188 23.54 34.57 -6.81
CA PRO A 188 24.47 35.01 -5.78
C PRO A 188 23.80 35.22 -4.42
N ASP A 189 22.53 35.63 -4.42
CA ASP A 189 21.75 35.98 -3.23
C ASP A 189 20.98 34.78 -2.63
N SER A 190 21.30 33.55 -3.06
CA SER A 190 20.66 32.33 -2.55
C SER A 190 21.20 31.94 -1.18
N PHE A 191 20.32 31.41 -0.31
CA PHE A 191 20.69 30.82 1.00
C PHE A 191 21.47 29.50 0.89
N LEU A 192 21.57 28.91 -0.31
CA LEU A 192 22.29 27.65 -0.50
C LEU A 192 23.81 27.85 -0.50
N ASN A 193 24.53 26.82 -0.04
CA ASN A 193 25.98 26.81 -0.05
C ASN A 193 26.55 26.92 -1.48
N ARG A 194 27.59 27.75 -1.64
CA ARG A 194 28.25 28.00 -2.93
C ARG A 194 29.44 27.08 -3.19
N ASN A 195 29.97 26.44 -2.15
CA ASN A 195 31.06 25.50 -2.27
C ASN A 195 30.53 24.17 -2.83
N VAL A 196 31.04 23.75 -3.99
CA VAL A 196 30.59 22.54 -4.67
C VAL A 196 31.74 21.56 -4.80
N ALA A 197 31.51 20.33 -4.33
CA ALA A 197 32.39 19.20 -4.58
C ALA A 197 31.87 18.41 -5.79
N VAL A 198 32.76 18.08 -6.74
CA VAL A 198 32.40 17.38 -7.98
C VAL A 198 33.00 15.98 -7.96
N PHE A 199 32.14 14.97 -7.91
CA PHE A 199 32.51 13.55 -7.91
C PHE A 199 32.13 12.87 -9.24
N GLY A 200 32.87 11.83 -9.62
CA GLY A 200 32.58 11.02 -10.82
C GLY A 200 33.78 10.21 -11.31
N SER A 201 33.54 9.20 -12.14
CA SER A 201 34.57 8.31 -12.71
C SER A 201 35.55 9.04 -13.64
N PRO A 202 36.77 8.51 -13.89
CA PRO A 202 37.66 9.03 -14.93
C PRO A 202 36.95 9.09 -16.29
N GLY A 203 37.11 10.19 -17.03
CA GLY A 203 36.42 10.38 -18.31
C GLY A 203 34.96 10.86 -18.23
N SER A 204 34.35 11.00 -17.04
CA SER A 204 32.97 11.50 -16.88
C SER A 204 32.79 13.01 -17.13
N MET A 205 33.75 13.64 -17.81
CA MET A 205 33.69 15.01 -18.28
C MET A 205 33.63 16.09 -17.17
N LYS A 206 33.92 15.77 -15.90
CA LYS A 206 33.89 16.70 -14.74
C LYS A 206 34.53 18.07 -15.03
N SER A 207 35.76 18.07 -15.56
CA SER A 207 36.50 19.30 -15.85
C SER A 207 35.87 20.12 -16.98
N ARG A 208 35.32 19.47 -18.00
CA ARG A 208 34.72 20.16 -19.16
C ARG A 208 33.28 20.59 -18.89
N ALA A 209 32.51 19.79 -18.18
CA ALA A 209 31.09 20.01 -17.91
C ALA A 209 30.86 21.07 -16.82
N TYR A 210 31.68 21.07 -15.76
CA TYR A 210 31.48 21.96 -14.61
C TYR A 210 32.59 23.01 -14.46
N ILE A 211 33.87 22.60 -14.43
CA ILE A 211 34.97 23.52 -14.08
C ILE A 211 35.18 24.57 -15.19
N ARG A 212 35.43 24.14 -16.44
CA ARG A 212 35.69 25.04 -17.57
C ARG A 212 34.51 25.94 -17.91
N THR A 213 33.30 25.40 -17.88
CA THR A 213 32.06 26.16 -18.13
C THR A 213 31.89 27.26 -17.10
N ASN A 214 32.13 26.95 -15.82
CA ASN A 214 32.04 27.93 -14.77
C ASN A 214 33.13 29.00 -14.91
N ILE A 215 34.42 28.63 -15.06
CA ILE A 215 35.54 29.59 -15.25
C ILE A 215 35.26 30.54 -16.41
N CYS A 216 34.86 30.02 -17.58
CA CYS A 216 34.52 30.84 -18.74
C CYS A 216 33.34 31.79 -18.44
N SER A 217 32.36 31.33 -17.67
CA SER A 217 31.22 32.17 -17.25
C SER A 217 31.62 33.29 -16.28
N TRP A 218 32.62 33.06 -15.42
CA TRP A 218 33.17 34.08 -14.52
C TRP A 218 33.93 35.15 -15.28
N GLN A 219 34.77 34.75 -16.24
CA GLN A 219 35.47 35.69 -17.12
C GLN A 219 34.50 36.58 -17.89
N LYS A 220 33.43 36.01 -18.47
CA LYS A 220 32.38 36.79 -19.16
C LYS A 220 31.67 37.81 -18.26
N LYS A 221 31.70 37.61 -16.94
CA LYS A 221 31.07 38.49 -15.94
C LYS A 221 32.04 39.52 -15.36
N GLY A 222 33.30 39.54 -15.79
CA GLY A 222 34.31 40.50 -15.31
C GLY A 222 34.69 40.31 -13.84
N ARG A 223 34.51 39.12 -13.28
CA ARG A 223 34.85 38.83 -11.87
C ARG A 223 36.19 38.10 -11.80
N ALA A 224 37.13 38.67 -11.03
CA ALA A 224 38.38 38.01 -10.64
C ALA A 224 38.09 36.95 -9.57
N TRP A 225 38.86 35.87 -9.59
CA TRP A 225 38.80 34.78 -8.62
C TRP A 225 39.32 35.21 -7.25
#